data_AF-A0A3B8I1U6-F1
#
_entry.id   AF-A0A3B8I1U6-F1
#
_cell.length_a   1.000
_cell.length_b   1.000
_cell.length_c   1.000
_cell.angle_alpha   90.00
_cell.angle_beta   90.00
_cell.angle_gamma   90.00
#
_symmetry.space_group_name_H-M   'P 1'
#
loop_
_entity.id
_entity.type
_entity.pdbx_description
1 polymer ?
#
loop_
_entity_poly.entity_id
_entity_poly.type
_entity_poly.pdbx_seq_one_letter_code
_entity_poly.pdbx_strand_id
1 'polypeptide(L)'
;MKSICSAGPLFALLALAACNSQTQEKDTVVDMPSEEPEVFVVSSEIDQLGEGAFWYGEAKEFWWIDIEGKRLYTLDQGGAKTGYDMPSRIGTVVPDIEGKAIVAIEEGVYRFDRADQSFAPVAHPQEGME
;
A
#
# COMPACT_ATOMS: atom_id res chain seq x y z
N MET A 1 48.49 23.60 -62.88
CA MET A 1 48.69 24.07 -64.27
C MET A 1 47.84 23.20 -65.20
N LYS A 2 46.99 23.85 -66.02
CA LYS A 2 46.23 23.37 -67.20
C LYS A 2 45.22 22.23 -66.93
N SER A 3 43.92 22.52 -66.85
CA SER A 3 42.98 22.81 -67.97
C SER A 3 42.88 21.61 -68.93
N ILE A 4 41.71 21.01 -69.14
CA ILE A 4 40.83 21.34 -70.29
C ILE A 4 39.37 20.97 -70.00
N CYS A 5 38.48 21.88 -70.39
CA CYS A 5 37.02 21.78 -70.45
C CYS A 5 36.53 20.85 -71.57
N SER A 6 35.36 20.23 -71.37
CA SER A 6 34.32 20.10 -72.40
C SER A 6 33.01 19.72 -71.72
N ALA A 7 32.06 20.65 -71.67
CA ALA A 7 30.71 20.42 -71.20
C ALA A 7 29.84 19.89 -72.35
N GLY A 8 29.16 18.77 -72.13
CA GLY A 8 28.09 18.23 -72.95
C GLY A 8 27.08 17.55 -72.03
N PRO A 9 25.76 17.78 -72.18
CA PRO A 9 24.80 17.61 -71.11
C PRO A 9 24.18 16.21 -71.14
N LEU A 10 24.02 15.58 -69.98
CA LEU A 10 22.80 14.91 -69.50
C LEU A 10 23.11 14.08 -68.27
N PHE A 11 22.19 14.11 -67.30
CA PHE A 11 22.10 13.23 -66.13
C PHE A 11 23.20 13.37 -65.07
N ALA A 12 22.90 14.08 -63.97
CA ALA A 12 23.15 13.56 -62.63
C ALA A 12 22.48 14.43 -61.55
N LEU A 13 21.67 13.75 -60.74
CA LEU A 13 21.46 13.92 -59.30
C LEU A 13 21.65 15.32 -58.70
N LEU A 14 20.57 15.86 -58.14
CA LEU A 14 20.64 16.57 -56.87
C LEU A 14 19.65 15.93 -55.89
N ALA A 15 20.17 15.05 -55.05
CA ALA A 15 19.49 14.58 -53.86
C ALA A 15 19.58 15.68 -52.80
N LEU A 16 18.44 16.20 -52.35
CA LEU A 16 18.34 16.91 -51.08
C LEU A 16 17.38 16.14 -50.19
N ALA A 17 17.97 15.65 -49.12
CA ALA A 17 17.45 14.69 -48.17
C ALA A 17 16.07 15.10 -47.61
N ALA A 18 15.08 14.24 -47.82
CA ALA A 18 13.93 14.20 -46.94
C ALA A 18 14.43 13.78 -45.55
N CYS A 19 14.24 14.65 -44.56
CA CYS A 19 14.53 14.39 -43.17
C CYS A 19 13.65 13.22 -42.70
N ASN A 20 14.24 12.03 -42.63
CA ASN A 20 13.58 10.86 -42.08
C ASN A 20 13.66 10.95 -40.56
N SER A 21 12.71 11.65 -39.92
CA SER A 21 12.57 11.64 -38.46
C SER A 21 11.99 10.30 -38.02
N GLN A 22 12.83 9.25 -38.03
CA GLN A 22 12.52 8.08 -37.24
C GLN A 22 12.92 8.39 -35.81
N THR A 23 11.93 8.80 -35.01
CA THR A 23 12.02 8.77 -33.55
C THR A 23 12.24 7.30 -33.18
N GLN A 24 13.47 6.96 -32.80
CA GLN A 24 13.70 5.70 -32.10
C GLN A 24 13.10 5.87 -30.71
N GLU A 25 11.91 5.30 -30.48
CA GLU A 25 11.51 4.88 -29.15
C GLU A 25 12.53 3.83 -28.72
N LYS A 26 13.57 4.30 -28.02
CA LYS A 26 14.42 3.42 -27.24
C LYS A 26 13.55 2.95 -26.10
N ASP A 27 12.98 1.76 -26.24
CA ASP A 27 12.44 0.99 -25.13
C ASP A 27 13.55 0.89 -24.07
N THR A 28 13.60 1.85 -23.16
CA THR A 28 14.38 1.74 -21.94
C THR A 28 13.72 0.64 -21.15
N VAL A 29 14.22 -0.58 -21.32
CA VAL A 29 14.10 -1.63 -20.32
C VAL A 29 14.70 -1.03 -19.06
N VAL A 30 13.84 -0.51 -18.19
CA VAL A 30 14.22 -0.09 -16.85
C VAL A 30 14.55 -1.40 -16.16
N ASP A 31 15.83 -1.62 -15.91
CA ASP A 31 16.33 -2.76 -15.16
C ASP A 31 15.74 -2.63 -13.75
N MET A 32 14.60 -3.29 -13.50
CA MET A 32 14.00 -3.31 -12.18
C MET A 32 14.97 -4.11 -11.29
N PRO A 33 15.40 -3.55 -10.14
CA PRO A 33 16.27 -4.29 -9.24
C PRO A 33 15.59 -5.61 -8.88
N SER A 34 16.29 -6.72 -9.18
CA SER A 34 15.80 -8.09 -9.06
C SER A 34 15.94 -8.64 -7.63
N GLU A 35 16.01 -7.77 -6.62
CA GLU A 35 16.08 -8.23 -5.24
C GLU A 35 14.67 -8.59 -4.79
N GLU A 36 14.41 -9.89 -4.72
CA GLU A 36 13.18 -10.42 -4.14
C GLU A 36 13.06 -9.92 -2.70
N PRO A 37 11.89 -9.42 -2.27
CA PRO A 37 11.72 -8.95 -0.91
C PRO A 37 11.91 -10.10 0.09
N GLU A 38 12.65 -9.85 1.17
CA GLU A 38 12.73 -10.79 2.28
C GLU A 38 11.36 -10.87 2.97
N VAL A 39 10.77 -12.07 2.99
CA VAL A 39 9.51 -12.36 3.68
C VAL A 39 9.82 -13.05 5.00
N PHE A 40 9.29 -12.53 6.10
CA PHE A 40 9.42 -13.12 7.43
C PHE A 40 8.07 -13.24 8.12
N VAL A 41 7.95 -14.26 8.98
CA VAL A 41 6.76 -14.51 9.79
C VAL A 41 6.87 -13.71 11.09
N VAL A 42 5.94 -12.78 11.31
CA VAL A 42 5.91 -11.93 12.52
C VAL A 42 5.27 -12.61 13.73
N SER A 43 4.46 -13.64 13.52
CA SER A 43 3.73 -14.35 14.57
C SER A 43 3.45 -15.80 14.14
N SER A 44 3.54 -16.75 15.07
CA SER A 44 3.13 -18.14 14.86
C SER A 44 1.65 -18.41 15.17
N GLU A 45 0.94 -17.44 15.75
CA GLU A 45 -0.52 -17.51 15.93
C GLU A 45 -1.20 -17.32 14.57
N ILE A 46 -2.22 -18.14 14.31
CA ILE A 46 -3.01 -18.13 13.09
C ILE A 46 -4.36 -17.51 13.41
N ASP A 47 -4.65 -16.39 12.75
CA ASP A 47 -5.96 -15.77 12.81
C ASP A 47 -6.98 -16.63 12.06
N GLN A 48 -8.22 -16.68 12.56
CA GLN A 48 -9.30 -17.32 11.83
C GLN A 48 -9.66 -16.53 10.56
N LEU A 49 -9.70 -15.19 10.67
CA LEU A 49 -9.79 -14.27 9.54
C LEU A 49 -9.06 -12.96 9.86
N GLY A 50 -7.76 -12.93 9.55
CA GLY A 50 -6.91 -11.75 9.71
C GLY A 50 -7.22 -10.68 8.64
N GLU A 51 -7.51 -9.45 9.06
CA GLU A 51 -7.87 -8.34 8.19
C GLU A 51 -7.44 -6.98 8.77
N GLY A 52 -7.61 -5.91 8.00
CA GLY A 52 -7.49 -4.54 8.51
C GLY A 52 -6.08 -4.18 9.01
N ALA A 53 -5.05 -4.76 8.39
CA ALA A 53 -3.66 -4.58 8.78
C ALA A 53 -3.10 -3.19 8.38
N PHE A 54 -2.52 -2.46 9.33
CA PHE A 54 -1.86 -1.17 9.05
C PHE A 54 -0.74 -0.83 10.04
N TRP A 55 0.14 0.08 9.64
CA TRP A 55 1.18 0.65 10.48
C TRP A 55 0.73 1.96 11.14
N TYR A 56 0.72 2.00 12.47
CA TYR A 56 0.48 3.22 13.23
C TYR A 56 1.82 3.89 13.58
N GLY A 57 2.20 4.89 12.77
CA GLY A 57 3.53 5.50 12.83
C GLY A 57 3.86 6.24 14.13
N GLU A 58 2.88 6.82 14.82
CA GLU A 58 3.09 7.56 16.06
C GLU A 58 3.46 6.64 17.22
N ALA A 59 2.72 5.54 17.39
CA ALA A 59 3.02 4.51 18.40
C ALA A 59 4.14 3.55 17.98
N LYS A 60 4.51 3.56 16.68
CA LYS A 60 5.44 2.59 16.09
C LYS A 60 4.97 1.15 16.28
N GLU A 61 3.72 0.92 15.94
CA GLU A 61 3.07 -0.39 16.08
C GLU A 61 2.38 -0.80 14.78
N PHE A 62 2.40 -2.10 14.50
CA PHE A 62 1.61 -2.74 13.46
C PHE A 62 0.34 -3.32 14.07
N TRP A 63 -0.82 -2.96 13.54
CA TRP A 63 -2.12 -3.35 14.07
C TRP A 63 -2.89 -4.16 13.02
N TRP A 64 -3.68 -5.12 13.48
CA TRP A 64 -4.61 -5.90 12.65
C TRP A 64 -5.70 -6.53 13.52
N ILE A 65 -6.73 -7.07 12.90
CA ILE A 65 -7.84 -7.74 13.59
C ILE A 65 -8.00 -9.18 13.12
N ASP A 66 -8.46 -10.05 14.02
CA ASP A 66 -9.04 -11.35 13.68
C ASP A 66 -10.56 -11.26 13.82
N ILE A 67 -11.25 -11.16 12.69
CA ILE A 67 -12.70 -10.90 12.64
C ILE A 67 -13.47 -12.06 13.31
N GLU A 68 -13.14 -13.28 12.92
CA GLU A 68 -13.82 -14.50 13.38
C GLU A 68 -13.33 -14.93 14.77
N GLY A 69 -12.04 -14.71 15.06
CA GLY A 69 -11.45 -14.93 16.38
C GLY A 69 -11.79 -13.86 17.43
N LYS A 70 -12.46 -12.77 17.03
CA LYS A 70 -12.86 -11.66 17.90
C LYS A 70 -11.67 -11.04 18.62
N ARG A 71 -10.61 -10.69 17.89
CA ARG A 71 -9.40 -10.11 18.48
C ARG A 71 -8.90 -8.89 17.73
N LEU A 72 -8.36 -7.96 18.51
CA LEU A 72 -7.48 -6.90 18.03
C LEU A 72 -6.04 -7.26 18.42
N TYR A 73 -5.10 -7.10 17.50
CA TYR A 73 -3.68 -7.29 17.78
C TYR A 73 -2.88 -6.03 17.50
N THR A 74 -1.82 -5.85 18.29
CA THR A 74 -0.78 -4.84 18.09
C THR A 74 0.59 -5.49 18.21
N LEU A 75 1.54 -5.06 17.39
CA LEU A 75 2.92 -5.52 17.39
C LEU A 75 3.87 -4.31 17.36
N ASP A 76 4.70 -4.15 18.37
CA ASP A 76 5.68 -3.05 18.39
C ASP A 76 6.90 -3.31 17.49
N GLN A 77 7.77 -2.31 17.30
CA GLN A 77 9.03 -2.46 16.56
C GLN A 77 10.00 -3.48 17.15
N GLY A 78 9.86 -3.82 18.43
CA GLY A 78 10.68 -4.83 19.11
C GLY A 78 10.18 -6.26 18.89
N GLY A 79 9.01 -6.43 18.26
CA GLY A 79 8.37 -7.73 18.05
C GLY A 79 7.47 -8.17 19.21
N ALA A 80 7.15 -7.28 20.16
CA ALA A 80 6.21 -7.60 21.23
C ALA A 80 4.77 -7.51 20.72
N LYS A 81 4.11 -8.68 20.63
CA LYS A 81 2.71 -8.79 20.24
C LYS A 81 1.79 -8.74 21.46
N THR A 82 0.75 -7.92 21.39
CA THR A 82 -0.36 -7.87 22.36
C THR A 82 -1.67 -8.19 21.65
N GLY A 83 -2.52 -9.01 22.27
CA GLY A 83 -3.85 -9.32 21.78
C GLY A 83 -4.91 -8.88 22.78
N TYR A 84 -6.03 -8.34 22.27
CA TYR A 84 -7.16 -7.87 23.04
C TYR A 84 -8.42 -8.64 22.61
N ASP A 85 -9.10 -9.27 23.55
CA ASP A 85 -10.36 -9.98 23.28
C ASP A 85 -11.49 -8.97 23.07
N MET A 86 -12.21 -9.11 21.97
CA MET A 86 -13.37 -8.29 21.63
C MET A 86 -14.66 -9.02 22.04
N PRO A 87 -15.70 -8.29 22.48
CA PRO A 87 -16.95 -8.91 22.93
C PRO A 87 -17.71 -9.61 21.79
N SER A 88 -17.56 -9.11 20.57
CA SER A 88 -18.19 -9.63 19.35
C SER A 88 -17.22 -9.51 18.16
N ARG A 89 -17.67 -9.85 16.96
CA ARG A 89 -16.83 -9.73 15.76
C ARG A 89 -16.42 -8.29 15.56
N ILE A 90 -15.11 -8.05 15.48
CA ILE A 90 -14.55 -6.75 15.12
C ILE A 90 -14.46 -6.67 13.60
N GLY A 91 -14.93 -5.56 13.03
CA GLY A 91 -14.90 -5.30 11.58
C GLY A 91 -13.81 -4.32 11.16
N THR A 92 -13.42 -3.39 12.04
CA THR A 92 -12.32 -2.46 11.78
C THR A 92 -11.80 -1.85 13.08
N VAL A 93 -10.58 -1.31 13.01
CA VAL A 93 -9.94 -0.54 14.08
C VAL A 93 -9.19 0.64 13.46
N VAL A 94 -9.25 1.79 14.11
CA VAL A 94 -8.40 2.94 13.81
C VAL A 94 -7.88 3.55 15.12
N PRO A 95 -6.66 4.12 15.14
CA PRO A 95 -6.17 4.83 16.32
C PRO A 95 -7.06 6.05 16.61
N ASP A 96 -7.33 6.29 17.89
CA ASP A 96 -7.91 7.54 18.37
C ASP A 96 -6.81 8.40 19.03
N ILE A 97 -7.14 9.64 19.39
CA ILE A 97 -6.29 10.46 20.25
C ILE A 97 -5.99 9.75 21.57
N GLU A 98 -4.83 10.04 22.16
CA GLU A 98 -4.42 9.55 23.49
C GLU A 98 -4.17 8.04 23.60
N GLY A 99 -3.88 7.35 22.48
CA GLY A 99 -3.49 5.94 22.49
C GLY A 99 -4.64 4.94 22.67
N LYS A 100 -5.88 5.43 22.57
CA LYS A 100 -7.11 4.65 22.45
C LYS A 100 -7.32 4.19 21.00
N ALA A 101 -8.38 3.43 20.76
CA ALA A 101 -8.81 3.04 19.44
C ALA A 101 -10.30 3.32 19.23
N ILE A 102 -10.70 3.63 18.01
CA ILE A 102 -12.09 3.49 17.58
C ILE A 102 -12.22 2.12 16.91
N VAL A 103 -13.17 1.32 17.37
CA VAL A 103 -13.47 0.00 16.84
C VAL A 103 -14.92 -0.04 16.36
N ALA A 104 -15.16 -0.76 15.27
CA ALA A 104 -16.51 -1.17 14.89
C ALA A 104 -16.66 -2.65 15.19
N ILE A 105 -17.64 -2.98 16.03
CA ILE A 105 -18.04 -4.34 16.37
C ILE A 105 -19.51 -4.55 16.02
N GLU A 106 -20.06 -5.76 16.19
CA GLU A 106 -21.43 -6.08 15.75
C GLU A 106 -22.48 -5.12 16.33
N GLU A 107 -22.32 -4.72 17.59
CA GLU A 107 -23.22 -3.82 18.32
C GLU A 107 -22.97 -2.32 18.03
N GLY A 108 -22.04 -1.97 17.14
CA GLY A 108 -21.82 -0.59 16.71
C GLY A 108 -20.38 -0.08 16.88
N VAL A 109 -20.24 1.24 17.00
CA VAL A 109 -18.94 1.92 17.02
C VAL A 109 -18.61 2.38 18.42
N TYR A 110 -17.46 1.93 18.91
CA TYR A 110 -17.00 2.17 20.27
C TYR A 110 -15.60 2.76 20.26
N ARG A 111 -15.32 3.56 21.29
CA ARG A 111 -13.99 3.91 21.70
C ARG A 111 -13.51 2.84 22.67
N PHE A 112 -12.45 2.14 22.31
CA PHE A 112 -11.79 1.11 23.08
C PHE A 112 -10.53 1.67 23.75
N ASP A 113 -10.44 1.52 25.07
CA ASP A 113 -9.23 1.85 25.83
C ASP A 113 -8.38 0.60 26.02
N ARG A 114 -7.17 0.58 25.48
CA ARG A 114 -6.28 -0.59 25.54
C ARG A 114 -5.72 -0.84 26.95
N ALA A 115 -5.69 0.16 27.82
CA ALA A 115 -5.10 0.05 29.15
C ALA A 115 -6.00 -0.71 30.13
N ASP A 116 -7.31 -0.43 30.11
CA ASP A 116 -8.29 -1.07 30.98
C ASP A 116 -9.30 -1.96 30.25
N GLN A 117 -9.21 -2.01 28.92
CA GLN A 117 -10.07 -2.79 28.02
C GLN A 117 -11.55 -2.36 28.05
N SER A 118 -11.82 -1.12 28.44
CA SER A 118 -13.18 -0.56 28.46
C SER A 118 -13.64 -0.12 27.08
N PHE A 119 -14.97 -0.15 26.88
CA PHE A 119 -15.63 0.29 25.66
C PHE A 119 -16.61 1.42 26.01
N ALA A 120 -16.43 2.57 25.37
CA ALA A 120 -17.36 3.70 25.45
C ALA A 120 -18.08 3.87 24.10
N PRO A 121 -19.42 3.93 24.06
CA PRO A 121 -20.15 4.08 22.81
C PRO A 121 -19.80 5.43 22.14
N VAL A 122 -19.64 5.41 20.82
CA VAL A 122 -19.41 6.61 20.00
C VAL A 122 -20.62 6.89 19.12
N ALA A 123 -21.12 5.85 18.45
CA ALA A 123 -22.30 5.93 17.60
C ALA A 123 -22.91 4.53 17.41
N HIS A 124 -24.23 4.47 17.27
CA HIS A 124 -24.91 3.26 16.84
C HIS A 124 -25.21 3.35 15.33
N PRO A 125 -24.77 2.40 14.48
CA PRO A 125 -24.96 2.49 13.03
C PRO A 125 -26.43 2.48 12.59
N GLN A 126 -27.30 1.91 13.42
CA GLN A 126 -28.73 1.76 13.20
C GLN A 126 -29.51 2.46 14.31
N GLU A 127 -29.57 3.79 14.28
CA GLU A 127 -30.58 4.52 15.03
C GLU A 127 -31.92 4.45 14.28
N GLY A 128 -33.00 4.07 14.97
CA GLY A 128 -34.38 4.20 14.46
C GLY A 128 -34.93 3.04 13.63
N MET A 129 -34.34 1.85 13.68
CA MET A 129 -34.96 0.61 13.17
C MET A 129 -35.38 -0.27 14.35
N GLU A 130 -36.65 -0.14 14.77
CA GLU A 130 -37.35 -1.15 15.61
C GLU A 130 -38.03 -2.20 14.72
#